data_AF-A0A3D0FW09-F1
#
_entry.id   AF-A0A3D0FW09-F1
#
_cell.length_a   1.000
_cell.length_b   1.000
_cell.length_c   1.000
_cell.angle_alpha   90.00
_cell.angle_beta   90.00
_cell.angle_gamma   90.00
#
_symmetry.space_group_name_H-M   'P 1'
#
loop_
_entity.id
_entity.type
_entity.pdbx_description
1 polymer ?
#
loop_
_entity_poly.entity_id
_entity_poly.type
_entity_poly.pdbx_seq_one_letter_code
_entity_poly.pdbx_strand_id
1 'polypeptide(L)'
;NCVAGQDNNILVEAGNNEEILFSRVTYAVSCRSAKLLGQLCSKEINTTYVGYKDDFIISMDGTSIGHPLKDNRARPFMEGSNQVVISLLKGHSAQDSSKRSKLVFENHYKRLLASNRDSNARFDAMNIWWDMMNQVCLGDTDRTI
;
A
#
# COMPACT_ATOMS: atom_id res chain seq x y z
N ASN A 1 -9.61 -7.30 -6.31
CA ASN A 1 -9.26 -8.02 -7.56
C ASN A 1 -9.05 -7.11 -8.76
N CYS A 2 -9.12 -5.79 -8.59
CA CYS A 2 -8.90 -4.82 -9.66
C CYS A 2 -8.16 -3.59 -9.10
N VAL A 3 -7.69 -2.74 -9.99
CA VAL A 3 -7.32 -1.35 -9.70
C VAL A 3 -8.34 -0.47 -10.41
N ALA A 4 -9.00 0.39 -9.65
CA ALA A 4 -9.97 1.35 -10.15
C ALA A 4 -9.44 2.78 -9.96
N GLY A 5 -9.86 3.67 -10.85
CA GLY A 5 -9.62 5.10 -10.77
C GLY A 5 -10.79 5.82 -10.11
N GLN A 6 -10.98 7.06 -10.53
CA GLN A 6 -12.10 7.89 -10.08
C GLN A 6 -13.45 7.23 -10.42
N ASP A 7 -14.42 7.39 -9.52
CA ASP A 7 -15.80 6.87 -9.66
C ASP A 7 -15.89 5.36 -9.88
N ASN A 8 -14.93 4.60 -9.32
CA ASN A 8 -14.82 3.15 -9.47
C ASN A 8 -14.65 2.67 -10.92
N ASN A 9 -14.20 3.55 -11.83
CA ASN A 9 -13.87 3.13 -13.19
C ASN A 9 -12.69 2.15 -13.15
N ILE A 10 -12.95 0.90 -13.49
CA ILE A 10 -11.94 -0.17 -13.51
C ILE A 10 -10.89 0.17 -14.57
N LEU A 11 -9.63 0.23 -14.15
CA LEU A 11 -8.48 0.45 -15.03
C LEU A 11 -7.84 -0.87 -15.42
N VAL A 12 -7.64 -1.76 -14.43
CA VAL A 12 -7.09 -3.10 -14.62
C VAL A 12 -7.83 -4.09 -13.74
N GLU A 13 -8.23 -5.24 -14.30
CA GLU A 13 -8.94 -6.30 -13.60
C GLU A 13 -8.38 -7.68 -13.97
N ALA A 14 -8.36 -8.56 -12.97
CA ALA A 14 -7.96 -9.96 -13.13
C ALA A 14 -8.87 -10.71 -14.12
N GLY A 15 -8.26 -11.40 -15.09
CA GLY A 15 -8.95 -12.17 -16.13
C GLY A 15 -9.50 -11.32 -17.29
N ASN A 16 -9.16 -10.04 -17.35
CA ASN A 16 -9.67 -9.11 -18.37
C ASN A 16 -8.52 -8.41 -19.12
N ASN A 17 -7.64 -7.75 -18.38
CA ASN A 17 -6.56 -6.94 -18.96
C ASN A 17 -5.30 -6.84 -18.07
N GLU A 18 -5.05 -7.85 -17.23
CA GLU A 18 -3.88 -7.89 -16.34
C GLU A 18 -2.53 -7.85 -17.09
N GLU A 19 -2.51 -8.23 -18.36
CA GLU A 19 -1.33 -8.27 -19.21
C GLU A 19 -0.68 -6.90 -19.42
N ILE A 20 -1.44 -5.82 -19.23
CA ILE A 20 -0.91 -4.44 -19.25
C ILE A 20 0.16 -4.25 -18.16
N LEU A 21 0.10 -5.03 -17.08
CA LEU A 21 1.04 -4.97 -15.95
C LEU A 21 2.22 -5.93 -16.12
N PHE A 22 2.26 -6.75 -17.17
CA PHE A 22 3.33 -7.72 -17.38
C PHE A 22 4.66 -7.04 -17.69
N SER A 23 5.76 -7.64 -17.20
CA SER A 23 7.11 -7.09 -17.27
C SER A 23 7.27 -5.70 -16.64
N ARG A 24 6.36 -5.28 -15.76
CA ARG A 24 6.40 -4.01 -15.01
C ARG A 24 6.61 -4.24 -13.52
N VAL A 25 7.09 -3.21 -12.84
CA VAL A 25 6.96 -3.05 -11.38
C VAL A 25 5.72 -2.20 -11.13
N THR A 26 4.69 -2.81 -10.56
CA THR A 26 3.41 -2.15 -10.26
C THR A 26 3.30 -1.88 -8.76
N TYR A 27 2.90 -0.66 -8.39
CA TYR A 27 2.51 -0.31 -7.03
C TYR A 27 1.08 0.21 -7.02
N ALA A 28 0.23 -0.32 -6.14
CA ALA A 28 -1.16 0.09 -6.01
C ALA A 28 -1.62 0.14 -4.55
N VAL A 29 -2.05 1.33 -4.10
CA VAL A 29 -2.90 1.49 -2.90
C VAL A 29 -4.35 1.23 -3.31
N SER A 30 -4.65 -0.02 -3.61
CA SER A 30 -5.98 -0.46 -4.02
C SER A 30 -6.41 -1.63 -3.15
N CYS A 31 -7.62 -1.52 -2.58
CA CYS A 31 -8.18 -2.51 -1.68
C CYS A 31 -8.28 -3.89 -2.34
N ARG A 32 -7.72 -4.91 -1.68
CA ARG A 32 -7.77 -6.31 -2.13
C ARG A 32 -7.27 -6.53 -3.57
N SER A 33 -6.51 -5.61 -4.16
CA SER A 33 -6.07 -5.77 -5.55
C SER A 33 -5.05 -6.90 -5.68
N ALA A 34 -4.16 -7.04 -4.70
CA ALA A 34 -3.14 -8.09 -4.71
C ALA A 34 -3.70 -9.48 -4.33
N LYS A 35 -4.95 -9.56 -3.88
CA LYS A 35 -5.59 -10.84 -3.52
C LYS A 35 -5.73 -11.78 -4.74
N LEU A 36 -6.02 -11.22 -5.91
CA LEU A 36 -6.15 -11.98 -7.16
C LEU A 36 -5.32 -11.38 -8.29
N LEU A 37 -5.52 -10.10 -8.63
CA LEU A 37 -4.80 -9.45 -9.74
C LEU A 37 -3.29 -9.50 -9.53
N GLY A 38 -2.80 -9.11 -8.34
CA GLY A 38 -1.37 -9.19 -8.05
C GLY A 38 -0.81 -10.62 -8.09
N GLN A 39 -1.58 -11.62 -7.66
CA GLN A 39 -1.20 -13.03 -7.76
C GLN A 39 -1.11 -13.49 -9.22
N LEU A 40 -2.03 -13.08 -10.08
CA LEU A 40 -2.00 -13.40 -11.51
C LEU A 40 -0.78 -12.75 -12.19
N CYS A 41 -0.58 -11.44 -12.00
CA CYS A 41 0.57 -10.72 -12.56
C CYS A 41 1.90 -11.34 -12.11
N SER A 42 2.01 -11.77 -10.85
CA SER A 42 3.25 -12.34 -10.30
C SER A 42 3.70 -13.67 -10.91
N LYS A 43 2.84 -14.33 -11.69
CA LYS A 43 3.20 -15.56 -12.41
C LYS A 43 4.01 -15.29 -13.68
N GLU A 44 3.92 -14.07 -14.19
CA GLU A 44 4.64 -13.67 -15.40
C GLU A 44 6.09 -13.30 -15.07
N ILE A 45 7.01 -13.68 -15.96
CA ILE A 45 8.43 -13.38 -15.78
C ILE A 45 8.66 -11.87 -15.73
N ASN A 46 9.67 -11.47 -14.95
CA ASN A 46 10.03 -10.06 -14.75
C ASN A 46 8.85 -9.19 -14.30
N THR A 47 7.81 -9.72 -13.68
CA THR A 47 6.66 -8.93 -13.23
C THR A 47 6.67 -8.82 -11.72
N THR A 48 6.46 -7.61 -11.21
CA THR A 48 6.43 -7.34 -9.77
C THR A 48 5.16 -6.58 -9.40
N TYR A 49 4.49 -7.00 -8.33
CA TYR A 49 3.29 -6.33 -7.84
C TYR A 49 3.40 -6.04 -6.34
N VAL A 50 3.37 -4.76 -5.98
CA VAL A 50 3.29 -4.29 -4.60
C VAL A 50 1.90 -3.71 -4.34
N GLY A 51 1.19 -4.26 -3.36
CA GLY A 51 -0.16 -3.81 -3.02
C GLY A 51 -0.71 -4.54 -1.81
N TYR A 52 -2.04 -4.67 -1.71
CA TYR A 52 -2.71 -5.15 -0.51
C TYR A 52 -3.58 -6.38 -0.79
N LYS A 53 -3.45 -7.40 0.06
CA LYS A 53 -4.28 -8.63 -0.01
C LYS A 53 -5.65 -8.46 0.66
N ASP A 54 -5.83 -7.39 1.43
CA ASP A 54 -7.09 -7.01 2.06
C ASP A 54 -7.38 -5.50 1.86
N ASP A 55 -8.46 -5.00 2.45
CA ASP A 55 -8.81 -3.59 2.42
C ASP A 55 -7.71 -2.75 3.08
N PHE A 56 -7.36 -1.63 2.44
CA PHE A 56 -6.48 -0.60 2.99
C PHE A 56 -7.33 0.36 3.82
N ILE A 57 -7.01 0.51 5.10
CA ILE A 57 -7.84 1.23 6.06
C ILE A 57 -7.19 2.55 6.44
N ILE A 58 -7.82 3.67 6.07
CA ILE A 58 -7.35 5.01 6.46
C ILE A 58 -8.28 5.60 7.50
N SER A 59 -7.71 6.01 8.64
CA SER A 59 -8.42 6.80 9.65
C SER A 59 -8.20 8.29 9.38
N MET A 60 -9.26 9.10 9.41
CA MET A 60 -9.20 10.54 9.08
C MET A 60 -10.05 11.35 10.05
N ASP A 61 -9.68 12.61 10.29
CA ASP A 61 -10.45 13.56 11.10
C ASP A 61 -11.42 14.42 10.28
N GLY A 62 -11.58 14.13 8.98
CA GLY A 62 -12.56 14.79 8.09
C GLY A 62 -12.21 16.26 7.74
N THR A 63 -11.25 16.87 8.44
CA THR A 63 -10.83 18.27 8.23
C THR A 63 -10.00 18.49 6.97
N SER A 64 -9.43 17.43 6.40
CA SER A 64 -8.51 17.51 5.24
C SER A 64 -8.67 16.34 4.26
N ILE A 65 -9.91 16.01 3.87
CA ILE A 65 -10.21 14.88 2.97
C ILE A 65 -9.41 14.94 1.67
N GLY A 66 -9.27 16.13 1.06
CA GLY A 66 -8.48 16.32 -0.17
C GLY A 66 -6.95 16.39 0.06
N HIS A 67 -6.49 16.43 1.31
CA HIS A 67 -5.08 16.59 1.67
C HIS A 67 -4.71 15.67 2.84
N PRO A 68 -4.77 14.33 2.66
CA PRO A 68 -4.61 13.38 3.76
C PRO A 68 -3.24 13.46 4.45
N LEU A 69 -2.19 13.96 3.79
CA LEU A 69 -0.89 14.21 4.42
C LEU A 69 -0.91 15.39 5.42
N LYS A 70 -1.91 16.27 5.37
CA LYS A 70 -2.12 17.36 6.34
C LYS A 70 -3.02 16.94 7.51
N ASP A 71 -3.75 15.83 7.36
CA ASP A 71 -4.58 15.25 8.41
C ASP A 71 -3.70 14.46 9.39
N ASN A 72 -3.74 14.78 10.68
CA ASN A 72 -2.86 14.14 11.66
C ASN A 72 -3.12 12.65 11.85
N ARG A 73 -4.37 12.19 11.65
CA ARG A 73 -4.74 10.78 11.72
C ARG A 73 -4.48 10.05 10.43
N ALA A 74 -4.70 10.69 9.27
CA ALA A 74 -4.49 10.04 7.98
C ALA A 74 -3.02 9.97 7.56
N ARG A 75 -2.22 10.98 7.94
CA ARG A 75 -0.81 11.10 7.55
C ARG A 75 0.02 9.83 7.83
N PRO A 76 -0.02 9.18 9.00
CA PRO A 76 0.72 7.95 9.25
C PRO A 76 0.45 6.82 8.24
N PHE A 77 -0.79 6.69 7.77
CA PHE A 77 -1.18 5.68 6.79
C PHE A 77 -0.55 6.00 5.43
N MET A 78 -0.65 7.27 5.03
CA MET A 78 -0.12 7.76 3.75
C MET A 78 1.41 7.77 3.72
N GLU A 79 2.07 8.12 4.81
CA GLU A 79 3.54 8.07 4.94
C GLU A 79 4.03 6.62 4.79
N GLY A 80 3.37 5.68 5.47
CA GLY A 80 3.63 4.25 5.34
C GLY A 80 3.46 3.75 3.91
N SER A 81 2.29 3.99 3.29
CA SER A 81 2.01 3.51 1.94
C SER A 81 2.96 4.15 0.92
N ASN A 82 3.07 5.48 0.89
CA ASN A 82 3.84 6.22 -0.10
C ASN A 82 5.34 5.92 -0.03
N GLN A 83 5.84 5.43 1.11
CA GLN A 83 7.23 5.03 1.23
C GLN A 83 7.64 3.96 0.20
N VAL A 84 6.71 3.12 -0.28
CA VAL A 84 6.99 2.16 -1.36
C VAL A 84 7.45 2.90 -2.62
N VAL A 85 6.62 3.82 -3.14
CA VAL A 85 6.94 4.53 -4.39
C VAL A 85 8.14 5.46 -4.22
N ILE A 86 8.31 6.09 -3.05
CA ILE A 86 9.49 6.91 -2.73
C ILE A 86 10.76 6.08 -2.81
N SER A 87 10.75 4.83 -2.31
CA SER A 87 11.91 3.95 -2.36
C SER A 87 12.20 3.43 -3.76
N LEU A 88 11.16 3.07 -4.53
CA LEU A 88 11.31 2.66 -5.93
C LEU A 88 11.95 3.78 -6.77
N LEU A 89 11.46 5.01 -6.64
CA LEU A 89 12.01 6.19 -7.32
C LEU A 89 13.48 6.50 -6.96
N LYS A 90 13.97 5.96 -5.84
CA LYS A 90 15.38 6.06 -5.41
C LYS A 90 16.25 4.91 -5.90
N GLY A 91 15.71 4.03 -6.77
CA GLY A 91 16.44 2.90 -7.33
C GLY A 91 16.57 1.70 -6.38
N HIS A 92 15.76 1.63 -5.33
CA HIS A 92 15.70 0.43 -4.50
C HIS A 92 14.83 -0.65 -5.17
N SER A 93 15.12 -1.91 -4.87
CA SER A 93 14.27 -3.02 -5.32
C SER A 93 12.85 -2.92 -4.75
N ALA A 94 11.90 -3.59 -5.39
CA ALA A 94 10.54 -3.68 -4.89
C ALA A 94 10.47 -4.29 -3.48
N GLN A 95 11.28 -5.32 -3.21
CA GLN A 95 11.35 -5.94 -1.89
C GLN A 95 11.86 -4.97 -0.82
N ASP A 96 12.92 -4.21 -1.11
CA ASP A 96 13.46 -3.23 -0.18
C ASP A 96 12.49 -2.07 0.04
N SER A 97 11.79 -1.66 -1.02
CA SER A 97 10.76 -0.63 -0.97
C SER A 97 9.57 -1.04 -0.08
N SER A 98 9.12 -2.29 -0.20
CA SER A 98 8.07 -2.84 0.68
C SER A 98 8.56 -2.95 2.14
N LYS A 99 9.78 -3.45 2.38
CA LYS A 99 10.37 -3.49 3.73
C LYS A 99 10.44 -2.11 4.37
N ARG A 100 10.91 -1.09 3.64
CA ARG A 100 11.00 0.29 4.13
C ARG A 100 9.64 0.87 4.46
N SER A 101 8.63 0.61 3.64
CA SER A 101 7.25 0.98 3.94
C SER A 101 6.73 0.34 5.23
N LYS A 102 6.97 -0.97 5.43
CA LYS A 102 6.61 -1.67 6.67
C LYS A 102 7.32 -1.09 7.89
N LEU A 103 8.59 -0.69 7.78
CA LEU A 103 9.31 -0.01 8.86
C LEU A 103 8.69 1.36 9.20
N VAL A 104 8.21 2.11 8.21
CA VAL A 104 7.49 3.38 8.46
C VAL A 104 6.18 3.13 9.19
N PHE A 105 5.38 2.15 8.75
CA PHE A 105 4.17 1.74 9.48
C PHE A 105 4.49 1.29 10.91
N GLU A 106 5.51 0.46 11.11
CA GLU A 106 5.92 -0.02 12.43
C GLU A 106 6.29 1.14 13.37
N ASN A 107 7.00 2.15 12.87
CA ASN A 107 7.36 3.33 13.65
C ASN A 107 6.10 4.13 14.07
N HIS A 108 5.14 4.30 13.18
CA HIS A 108 3.87 4.95 13.52
C HIS A 108 3.05 4.14 14.52
N TYR A 109 2.96 2.83 14.32
CA TYR A 109 2.30 1.90 15.23
C TYR A 109 2.85 2.02 16.66
N LYS A 110 4.19 1.93 16.82
CA LYS A 110 4.85 2.08 18.13
C LYS A 110 4.56 3.44 18.77
N ARG A 111 4.59 4.52 17.98
CA ARG A 111 4.30 5.88 18.47
C ARG A 111 2.84 6.03 18.95
N LEU A 112 1.88 5.46 18.21
CA LEU A 112 0.47 5.49 18.61
C LEU A 112 0.22 4.69 19.88
N LEU A 113 0.83 3.51 20.02
CA LEU A 113 0.72 2.72 21.25
C LEU A 113 1.30 3.41 22.49
N ALA A 114 2.34 4.23 22.30
CA ALA A 114 2.93 5.03 23.37
C ALA A 114 2.13 6.31 23.69
N SER A 115 1.11 6.66 22.88
CA SER A 115 0.29 7.85 23.08
C SER A 115 -0.79 7.60 24.13
N ASN A 116 -0.71 8.33 25.24
CA ASN A 116 -1.70 8.26 26.33
C ASN A 116 -2.76 9.39 26.27
N ARG A 117 -2.66 10.30 25.30
CA ARG A 117 -3.48 11.53 25.24
C ARG A 117 -4.54 11.53 24.14
N ASP A 118 -4.47 10.58 23.22
CA ASP A 118 -5.37 10.48 22.07
C ASP A 118 -6.23 9.22 22.20
N SER A 119 -7.54 9.42 22.32
CA SER A 119 -8.52 8.34 22.46
C SER A 119 -8.60 7.44 21.23
N ASN A 120 -8.20 7.94 20.05
CA ASN A 120 -8.21 7.19 18.81
C ASN A 120 -6.94 6.37 18.59
N ALA A 121 -5.87 6.64 19.35
CA ALA A 121 -4.54 6.10 19.06
C ALA A 121 -4.49 4.57 19.00
N ARG A 122 -5.24 3.87 19.86
CA ARG A 122 -5.30 2.40 19.84
C ARG A 122 -5.99 1.86 18.59
N PHE A 123 -7.09 2.50 18.18
CA PHE A 123 -7.83 2.11 16.98
C PHE A 123 -6.98 2.37 15.72
N ASP A 124 -6.34 3.53 15.66
CA ASP A 124 -5.46 3.90 14.55
C ASP A 124 -4.24 2.97 14.49
N ALA A 125 -3.67 2.60 15.64
CA ALA A 125 -2.57 1.63 15.70
C ALA A 125 -2.98 0.26 15.14
N MET A 126 -4.18 -0.22 15.47
CA MET A 126 -4.72 -1.47 14.93
C MET A 126 -4.86 -1.41 13.40
N ASN A 127 -5.35 -0.29 12.86
CA ASN A 127 -5.49 -0.11 11.41
C ASN A 127 -4.13 0.01 10.71
N ILE A 128 -3.16 0.70 11.31
CA ILE A 128 -1.78 0.74 10.79
C ILE A 128 -1.16 -0.65 10.74
N TRP A 129 -1.33 -1.42 11.83
CA TRP A 129 -0.85 -2.80 11.88
C TRP A 129 -1.50 -3.65 10.79
N TRP A 130 -2.82 -3.48 10.59
CA TRP A 130 -3.57 -4.16 9.54
C TRP A 130 -3.00 -3.88 8.15
N ASP A 131 -2.82 -2.62 7.78
CA ASP A 131 -2.27 -2.25 6.47
C ASP A 131 -0.86 -2.78 6.27
N MET A 132 -0.01 -2.68 7.29
CA MET A 132 1.35 -3.22 7.27
C MET A 132 1.38 -4.73 7.00
N MET A 133 0.52 -5.48 7.69
CA MET A 133 0.44 -6.94 7.57
C MET A 133 -0.20 -7.40 6.26
N ASN A 134 -1.07 -6.57 5.67
CA ASN A 134 -1.74 -6.86 4.41
C ASN A 134 -0.98 -6.35 3.18
N GLN A 135 0.05 -5.52 3.34
CA GLN A 135 0.97 -5.19 2.26
C GLN A 135 1.80 -6.41 1.82
N VAL A 136 1.80 -6.69 0.52
CA VAL A 136 2.55 -7.76 -0.13
C VAL A 136 3.41 -7.22 -1.26
N CYS A 137 4.52 -7.91 -1.52
CA CYS A 137 5.38 -7.75 -2.70
C CYS A 137 5.45 -9.13 -3.37
N LEU A 138 4.96 -9.24 -4.60
CA LEU A 138 4.77 -10.51 -5.31
C LEU A 138 5.55 -10.50 -6.64
N GLY A 139 5.94 -11.68 -7.11
CA GLY A 139 6.62 -11.89 -8.39
C GLY A 139 8.14 -11.75 -8.26
N ASP A 140 8.77 -11.11 -9.24
CA ASP A 140 10.20 -10.84 -9.23
C ASP A 140 10.50 -9.64 -8.29
N THR A 141 10.74 -9.93 -7.01
CA THR A 141 10.81 -8.88 -5.98
C THR A 141 12.11 -8.07 -5.97
N ASP A 142 13.13 -8.49 -6.73
CA ASP A 142 14.42 -7.83 -6.77
C ASP A 142 14.50 -6.73 -7.85
N ARG A 143 13.45 -6.59 -8.67
CA ARG A 143 13.37 -5.55 -9.70
C ARG A 143 13.35 -4.13 -9.14
N THR A 144 13.97 -3.23 -9.89
CA THR A 144 13.88 -1.77 -9.78
C THR A 144 13.01 -1.22 -10.93
N ILE A 145 12.56 0.04 -10.81
CA ILE A 145 11.83 0.75 -11.88
C ILE A 145 12.77 1.44 -12.86
#